data_AF-A0A520NZ41-F1
#
_entry.id   AF-A0A520NZ41-F1
#
_cell.length_a   1.000
_cell.length_b   1.000
_cell.length_c   1.000
_cell.angle_alpha   90.00
_cell.angle_beta   90.00
_cell.angle_gamma   90.00
#
_symmetry.space_group_name_H-M   'P 1'
#
loop_
_entity.id
_entity.type
_entity.pdbx_description
1 polymer ?
#
loop_
_entity_poly.entity_id
_entity_poly.type
_entity_poly.pdbx_seq_one_letter_code
_entity_poly.pdbx_strand_id
1 'polypeptide(L)'
;MFQLYNNIMDSQRNPLRALPPAQRLQAMIILSVMWSTIFCLSTTAWVWYGELVVGHTLVILGIAVTAMTFRAASEKKQGSVATYRDHPREDGTSRYDDVWGG
;
A
#
# COMPACT_ATOMS: atom_id res chain seq x y z
N MET A 1 9.63 -0.11 -21.53
CA MET A 1 9.39 -0.87 -20.29
C MET A 1 8.52 -0.09 -19.29
N PHE A 2 8.96 1.06 -18.76
CA PHE A 2 8.20 1.85 -17.77
C PHE A 2 6.77 2.28 -18.20
N GLN A 3 6.58 2.67 -19.46
CA GLN A 3 5.26 3.09 -19.97
C GLN A 3 4.22 1.97 -19.90
N LEU A 4 4.62 0.73 -20.21
CA LEU A 4 3.74 -0.44 -20.19
C LEU A 4 3.39 -0.83 -18.75
N TYR A 5 4.40 -0.84 -17.87
CA TYR A 5 4.22 -1.08 -16.44
C TYR A 5 3.24 -0.08 -15.82
N ASN A 6 3.43 1.22 -16.10
CA ASN A 6 2.52 2.26 -15.63
C ASN A 6 1.12 2.09 -16.22
N ASN A 7 0.97 1.68 -17.48
CA ASN A 7 -0.37 1.49 -18.05
C ASN A 7 -1.18 0.39 -17.31
N ILE A 8 -0.51 -0.67 -16.87
CA ILE A 8 -1.12 -1.82 -16.20
C ILE A 8 -1.29 -1.55 -14.69
N MET A 9 -0.27 -1.01 -14.04
CA MET A 9 -0.20 -0.91 -12.57
C MET A 9 -0.59 0.47 -12.01
N ASP A 10 -0.61 1.53 -12.83
CA ASP A 10 -1.06 2.84 -12.37
C ASP A 10 -2.59 2.85 -12.22
N SER A 11 -3.05 3.06 -10.99
CA SER A 11 -4.48 3.17 -10.65
C SER A 11 -5.23 4.26 -11.43
N GLN A 12 -4.52 5.28 -11.93
CA GLN A 12 -5.09 6.39 -12.69
C GLN A 12 -5.26 6.09 -14.18
N ARG A 13 -4.44 5.18 -14.73
CA ARG A 13 -4.40 4.88 -16.17
C ARG A 13 -4.90 3.48 -16.51
N ASN A 14 -4.99 2.59 -15.52
CA ASN A 14 -5.43 1.23 -15.71
C ASN A 14 -6.88 1.20 -16.24
N PRO A 15 -7.18 0.47 -17.32
CA PRO A 15 -8.54 0.29 -17.84
C PRO A 15 -9.53 -0.25 -16.79
N LEU A 16 -9.05 -0.94 -15.75
CA LEU A 16 -9.86 -1.40 -14.61
C LEU A 16 -10.19 -0.30 -13.59
N ARG A 17 -9.82 0.97 -13.86
CA ARG A 17 -10.11 2.12 -12.98
C ARG A 17 -11.61 2.39 -12.81
N ALA A 18 -12.45 1.96 -13.73
CA ALA A 18 -13.90 2.12 -13.58
C ALA A 18 -14.45 1.36 -12.36
N LEU A 19 -13.77 0.29 -11.92
CA LEU A 19 -14.23 -0.54 -10.82
C LEU A 19 -13.77 0.00 -9.45
N PRO A 20 -14.54 -0.22 -8.37
CA PRO A 20 -14.09 -0.01 -7.00
C PRO A 20 -12.75 -0.69 -6.70
N PRO A 21 -11.89 -0.10 -5.84
CA PRO A 21 -10.53 -0.60 -5.60
C PRO A 21 -10.48 -2.05 -5.10
N ALA A 22 -11.46 -2.49 -4.31
CA ALA A 22 -11.56 -3.87 -3.85
C ALA A 22 -11.74 -4.87 -5.01
N GLN A 23 -12.54 -4.53 -6.01
CA GLN A 23 -12.79 -5.39 -7.17
C GLN A 23 -11.55 -5.49 -8.07
N ARG A 24 -10.76 -4.41 -8.16
CA ARG A 24 -9.48 -4.42 -8.91
C ARG A 24 -8.48 -5.39 -8.29
N LEU A 25 -8.34 -5.34 -6.96
CA LEU A 25 -7.49 -6.27 -6.22
C LEU A 25 -7.98 -7.71 -6.40
N GLN A 26 -9.29 -7.93 -6.28
CA GLN A 26 -9.88 -9.25 -6.44
C GLN A 26 -9.63 -9.83 -7.84
N ALA A 27 -9.76 -9.04 -8.90
CA ALA A 27 -9.46 -9.48 -10.26
C ALA A 27 -7.98 -9.89 -10.44
N MET A 28 -7.05 -9.11 -9.88
CA MET A 28 -5.61 -9.44 -9.92
C MET A 28 -5.30 -10.71 -9.13
N ILE A 29 -5.95 -10.92 -7.98
CA ILE A 29 -5.81 -12.15 -7.18
C ILE A 29 -6.36 -13.36 -7.93
N ILE A 30 -7.56 -13.27 -8.51
CA ILE A 30 -8.17 -14.36 -9.29
C ILE A 30 -7.26 -14.74 -10.46
N LEU A 31 -6.74 -13.75 -11.17
CA LEU A 31 -5.82 -13.98 -12.28
C LEU A 31 -4.55 -14.70 -11.80
N SER A 32 -3.97 -14.27 -10.68
CA SER A 32 -2.82 -14.94 -10.07
C SER A 32 -3.11 -16.41 -9.75
N VAL A 33 -4.23 -16.68 -9.07
CA VAL A 33 -4.61 -18.04 -8.67
C VAL A 33 -4.87 -18.91 -9.91
N MET A 34 -5.59 -18.39 -10.90
CA MET A 34 -5.87 -19.12 -12.15
C MET A 34 -4.59 -19.53 -12.88
N TRP A 35 -3.59 -18.65 -12.98
CA TRP A 35 -2.33 -19.01 -13.62
C TRP A 35 -1.52 -20.00 -12.78
N SER A 36 -1.49 -19.84 -11.45
CA SER A 36 -0.87 -20.82 -10.56
C SER A 36 -1.51 -22.21 -10.68
N THR A 37 -2.84 -22.30 -10.85
CA THR A 37 -3.53 -23.59 -11.04
C THR A 37 -3.14 -24.26 -12.34
N ILE A 38 -3.11 -23.50 -13.44
CA ILE A 38 -2.75 -23.98 -14.78
C ILE A 38 -1.31 -24.53 -14.78
N PHE A 39 -0.36 -23.79 -14.21
CA PHE A 39 1.03 -24.25 -14.12
C PHE A 39 1.19 -25.49 -13.23
N CYS A 40 0.45 -25.57 -12.13
CA CYS A 40 0.49 -26.72 -11.25
C CYS A 40 -0.09 -27.98 -11.92
N LEU A 41 -1.22 -27.83 -12.62
CA LEU A 41 -1.82 -28.89 -13.43
C LEU A 41 -0.90 -29.33 -14.56
N SER A 42 -0.24 -28.40 -15.27
CA SER A 42 0.64 -28.74 -16.39
C SER A 42 1.92 -29.44 -15.96
N THR A 43 2.40 -29.19 -14.73
CA THR A 43 3.66 -29.75 -14.21
C THR A 43 3.49 -31.06 -13.43
N THR A 44 2.28 -31.64 -13.41
CA THR A 44 1.95 -32.80 -12.55
C THR A 44 2.23 -32.54 -11.06
N ALA A 45 2.38 -31.27 -10.67
CA ALA A 45 2.65 -30.85 -9.30
C ALA A 45 1.38 -30.78 -8.44
N TRP A 46 0.29 -31.42 -8.89
CA TRP A 46 -1.03 -31.38 -8.26
C TRP A 46 -1.02 -31.68 -6.76
N VAL A 47 -0.17 -32.63 -6.33
CA VAL A 47 0.00 -32.99 -4.91
C VAL A 47 0.46 -31.80 -4.05
N TRP A 48 1.21 -30.87 -4.64
CA TRP A 48 1.79 -29.69 -3.98
C TRP A 48 0.98 -28.41 -4.23
N TYR A 49 -0.13 -28.51 -4.97
CA TYR A 49 -0.96 -27.36 -5.33
C TYR A 49 -1.45 -26.59 -4.09
N GLY A 50 -1.92 -27.32 -3.07
CA GLY A 50 -2.40 -26.71 -1.81
C GLY A 50 -1.33 -25.89 -1.11
N GLU A 51 -0.12 -26.44 -0.96
CA GLU A 51 1.03 -25.78 -0.33
C GLU A 51 1.40 -24.48 -1.08
N LEU A 52 1.42 -24.53 -2.42
CA LEU A 52 1.74 -23.39 -3.27
C LEU A 52 0.71 -22.26 -3.14
N VAL A 53 -0.58 -22.58 -3.09
CA VAL A 53 -1.66 -21.59 -2.92
C VAL A 53 -1.60 -20.96 -1.52
N VAL A 54 -1.36 -21.76 -0.49
CA VAL A 54 -1.18 -21.28 0.89
C VAL A 54 0.02 -20.34 0.97
N GLY A 55 1.16 -20.72 0.39
CA GLY A 55 2.35 -19.88 0.31
C GLY A 55 2.08 -18.52 -0.35
N HIS A 56 1.42 -18.50 -1.51
CA HIS A 56 1.05 -17.24 -2.18
C HIS A 56 0.10 -16.38 -1.33
N THR A 57 -0.89 -17.00 -0.68
CA THR A 57 -1.86 -16.29 0.16
C THR A 57 -1.17 -15.66 1.37
N LEU A 58 -0.23 -16.37 2.00
CA LEU A 58 0.57 -15.86 3.11
C LEU A 58 1.44 -14.66 2.69
N VAL A 59 2.05 -14.70 1.50
CA VAL A 59 2.82 -13.56 0.98
C VAL A 59 1.93 -12.33 0.79
N ILE A 60 0.76 -12.48 0.17
CA ILE A 60 -0.19 -11.37 -0.03
C ILE A 60 -0.64 -10.81 1.32
N LEU A 61 -0.96 -11.69 2.28
CA LEU A 61 -1.36 -11.29 3.63
C LEU A 61 -0.24 -10.55 4.35
N GLY A 62 1.01 -11.00 4.24
CA GLY A 62 2.17 -10.32 4.82
C GLY A 62 2.36 -8.91 4.26
N ILE A 63 2.21 -8.73 2.95
CA ILE A 63 2.27 -7.41 2.30
C ILE A 63 1.12 -6.52 2.81
N ALA A 64 -0.10 -7.05 2.90
CA ALA A 64 -1.26 -6.30 3.39
C ALA A 64 -1.10 -5.84 4.85
N VAL A 65 -0.65 -6.74 5.74
CA VAL A 65 -0.35 -6.42 7.15
C VAL A 65 0.74 -5.35 7.25
N THR A 66 1.78 -5.46 6.44
CA THR A 66 2.87 -4.47 6.41
C THR A 66 2.35 -3.10 5.97
N ALA A 67 1.52 -3.04 4.93
CA ALA A 67 0.89 -1.80 4.47
C ALA A 67 -0.03 -1.19 5.54
N MET A 68 -0.85 -2.01 6.22
CA MET A 68 -1.69 -1.55 7.34
C MET A 68 -0.86 -0.98 8.48
N THR A 69 0.24 -1.65 8.84
CA THR A 69 1.16 -1.20 9.89
C THR A 69 1.75 0.17 9.56
N PHE A 70 2.22 0.37 8.32
CA PHE A 70 2.75 1.67 7.89
C PHE A 70 1.69 2.77 7.84
N ARG A 71 0.46 2.44 7.44
CA ARG A 71 -0.67 3.39 7.47
C ARG A 71 -1.01 3.83 8.89
N ALA A 72 -1.14 2.88 9.82
CA ALA A 72 -1.39 3.17 11.23
C ALA A 72 -0.27 4.01 11.86
N ALA A 73 0.99 3.75 11.50
CA ALA A 73 2.13 4.55 11.95
C ALA A 73 2.11 5.99 11.37
N SER A 74 1.68 6.13 10.11
CA SER A 74 1.56 7.43 9.44
C SER A 74 0.43 8.29 10.02
N GLU A 75 -0.71 7.68 10.33
CA GLU A 75 -1.85 8.35 10.98
C GLU A 75 -1.50 8.82 12.40
N LYS A 76 -0.77 7.99 13.18
CA LYS A 76 -0.26 8.40 14.50
C LYS A 76 0.71 9.57 14.45
N LYS A 77 1.52 9.69 13.39
CA LYS A 77 2.39 10.86 13.21
C LYS A 77 1.59 12.14 12.96
N GLN A 78 0.47 12.09 12.21
CA GLN A 78 -0.34 13.29 11.97
C GLN A 78 -1.04 13.82 13.23
N GLY A 79 -1.42 12.94 14.19
CA GLY A 79 -2.01 13.37 15.47
C GLY A 79 -1.01 13.88 16.52
N SER A 80 0.29 13.61 16.36
CA SER A 80 1.35 13.92 17.34
C SER A 80 2.29 15.04 16.90
N VAL A 81 2.20 15.53 15.66
CA VAL A 81 2.96 16.71 15.19
C VAL A 81 2.09 17.96 15.37
N ALA A 82 1.54 18.13 16.57
CA ALA A 82 1.40 19.46 17.15
C ALA A 82 2.64 19.64 18.00
N THR A 83 3.77 19.92 17.33
CA THR A 83 5.00 20.21 18.04
C THR A 83 4.78 21.51 18.83
N TYR A 84 5.57 21.77 19.87
CA TYR A 84 5.64 23.06 20.59
C TYR A 84 5.76 24.33 19.69
N ARG A 85 5.96 24.12 18.39
CA ARG A 85 6.05 25.09 17.30
C ARG A 85 4.70 25.50 16.70
N ASP A 86 3.63 24.74 16.93
CA ASP A 86 2.34 24.93 16.23
C ASP A 86 1.31 25.75 17.03
N HIS A 87 1.65 26.19 18.24
CA HIS A 87 0.81 27.06 19.06
C HIS A 87 1.41 28.48 19.04
N PRO A 88 0.74 29.43 18.36
CA PRO A 88 1.07 30.84 18.48
C PRO A 88 0.83 31.26 19.93
N ARG A 89 1.75 32.04 20.49
CA ARG A 89 1.53 32.75 21.75
C ARG A 89 0.57 33.92 21.44
N GLU A 90 -0.27 34.31 22.40
CA GLU A 90 -1.35 35.30 22.17
C GLU A 90 -0.86 36.70 21.77
N ASP A 91 0.45 36.94 21.84
CA ASP A 91 1.14 38.18 21.48
C ASP A 91 1.33 38.36 19.96
N GLY A 92 1.11 37.31 19.15
CA GLY A 92 1.14 37.40 17.68
C GLY A 92 2.53 37.65 17.09
N THR A 93 3.60 37.59 17.89
CA THR A 93 4.98 37.73 17.40
C THR A 93 5.54 36.38 16.96
N SER A 94 6.40 36.40 15.93
CA SER A 94 7.11 35.20 15.51
C SER A 94 8.21 34.87 16.52
N ARG A 95 8.14 33.70 17.15
CA ARG A 95 9.00 33.19 18.23
C ARG A 95 10.51 33.00 17.91
N TYR A 96 11.02 33.65 16.86
CA TYR A 96 12.44 33.68 16.49
C TYR A 96 13.02 35.11 16.53
N ASP A 97 12.22 36.08 16.98
CA ASP A 97 12.64 37.46 17.19
C ASP A 97 13.57 37.62 18.41
N ASP A 98 13.53 36.67 19.33
CA ASP A 98 14.34 36.60 20.56
C ASP A 98 15.79 36.11 20.34
N VAL A 99 16.13 35.59 19.16
CA VAL A 99 17.46 35.01 18.86
C VAL A 99 18.48 36.07 18.38
N TRP A 100 18.03 37.22 17.88
CA TRP A 100 18.89 38.20 17.21
C TRP A 100 18.93 39.60 17.83
N GLY A 101 18.46 39.74 19.07
CA GLY A 101 18.72 40.94 19.88
C GLY A 101 17.69 42.06 19.72
N GLY A 102 17.08 42.41 20.85
CA GLY A 102 16.60 43.76 21.10
C GLY A 102 17.73 44.67 21.57
#